data_AF-A0A2J8NCF5-F1
#
_entry.id   AF-A0A2J8NCF5-F1
#
_cell.length_a   1.000
_cell.length_b   1.000
_cell.length_c   1.000
_cell.angle_alpha   90.00
_cell.angle_beta   90.00
_cell.angle_gamma   90.00
#
_symmetry.space_group_name_H-M   'P 1'
#
loop_
_entity.id
_entity.type
_entity.pdbx_description
1 polymer ?
#
loop_
_entity_poly.entity_id
_entity_poly.type
_entity_poly.pdbx_seq_one_letter_code
_entity_poly.pdbx_strand_id
1 'polypeptide(L)'
;MEGKAKYILPTETIYVGEMKDGMFHGEGTLYFPSGSQYDAIWENGLAIKGTYTFADGLHYDEKNWHYCDGYDRRFYTEILNGLKPAGMAQLTNMDPPRKIPKGYYDCGDG
;
A
#
# COMPACT_ATOMS: atom_id res chain seq x y z
N MET A 1 -9.87 -25.95 5.01
CA MET A 1 -9.89 -25.00 6.15
C MET A 1 -11.10 -24.12 5.92
N GLU A 2 -11.97 -24.02 6.92
CA GLU A 2 -13.26 -23.33 6.82
C GLU A 2 -13.34 -22.19 7.85
N GLY A 3 -13.95 -21.09 7.46
CA GLY A 3 -14.20 -19.94 8.34
C GLY A 3 -13.03 -18.96 8.40
N LYS A 4 -13.05 -18.06 9.39
CA LYS A 4 -12.04 -16.99 9.52
C LYS A 4 -10.68 -17.56 9.91
N ALA A 5 -9.66 -17.16 9.17
CA ALA A 5 -8.29 -17.62 9.36
C ALA A 5 -7.26 -16.52 9.08
N LYS A 6 -6.04 -16.77 9.57
CA LYS A 6 -4.84 -16.03 9.23
C LYS A 6 -3.87 -16.97 8.53
N TYR A 7 -3.45 -16.61 7.32
CA TYR A 7 -2.52 -17.40 6.51
C TYR A 7 -1.30 -16.56 6.14
N ILE A 8 -0.10 -17.11 6.35
CA ILE A 8 1.17 -16.45 6.02
C ILE A 8 1.70 -17.09 4.74
N LEU A 9 1.83 -16.29 3.69
CA LEU A 9 2.37 -16.73 2.40
C LEU A 9 3.91 -16.84 2.49
N PRO A 10 4.54 -17.61 1.60
CA PRO A 10 6.01 -17.65 1.49
C PRO A 10 6.66 -16.29 1.22
N THR A 11 5.90 -15.33 0.67
CA THR A 11 6.31 -13.94 0.45
C THR A 11 6.21 -13.06 1.69
N GLU A 12 5.95 -13.65 2.87
CA GLU A 12 5.66 -12.97 4.13
C GLU A 12 4.37 -12.12 4.12
N THR A 13 3.65 -12.09 3.00
CA THR A 13 2.31 -11.50 2.93
C THR A 13 1.37 -12.26 3.85
N ILE A 14 0.56 -11.52 4.60
CA ILE A 14 -0.39 -12.11 5.56
C ILE A 14 -1.79 -11.92 5.01
N TYR A 15 -2.52 -13.01 4.81
CA TYR A 15 -3.96 -12.98 4.60
C TYR A 15 -4.70 -13.09 5.94
N VAL A 16 -5.71 -12.25 6.14
CA VAL A 16 -6.68 -12.36 7.25
C VAL A 16 -8.07 -12.25 6.67
N GLY A 17 -8.87 -13.31 6.77
CA GLY A 17 -10.19 -13.33 6.17
C GLY A 17 -10.86 -14.69 6.24
N GLU A 18 -11.94 -14.86 5.50
CA GLU A 18 -12.65 -16.13 5.41
C GLU A 18 -11.92 -17.11 4.48
N MET A 19 -11.97 -18.39 4.82
CA MET A 19 -11.43 -19.46 3.99
C MET A 19 -12.49 -20.52 3.76
N LYS A 20 -12.45 -21.12 2.57
CA LYS A 20 -13.31 -22.23 2.16
C LYS A 20 -12.50 -23.18 1.30
N ASP A 21 -12.57 -24.48 1.60
CA ASP A 21 -11.83 -25.55 0.93
C ASP A 21 -10.31 -25.30 0.88
N GLY A 22 -9.78 -24.57 1.86
CA GLY A 22 -8.36 -24.21 1.93
C GLY A 22 -7.95 -23.05 1.01
N MET A 23 -8.91 -22.39 0.37
CA MET A 23 -8.72 -21.20 -0.45
C MET A 23 -9.27 -19.95 0.26
N PHE A 24 -8.79 -18.77 -0.12
CA PHE A 24 -9.39 -17.50 0.32
C PHE A 24 -10.80 -17.37 -0.22
N HIS A 25 -11.73 -16.95 0.62
CA HIS A 25 -13.14 -16.81 0.29
C HIS A 25 -13.77 -15.66 1.07
N GLY A 26 -14.92 -15.13 0.65
CA GLY A 26 -15.63 -14.08 1.40
C GLY A 26 -14.81 -12.80 1.54
N GLU A 27 -14.96 -12.09 2.66
CA GLU A 27 -14.19 -10.88 2.93
C GLU A 27 -12.80 -11.23 3.50
N GLY A 28 -11.77 -10.56 3.00
CA GLY A 28 -10.42 -10.70 3.55
C GLY A 28 -9.44 -9.64 3.08
N THR A 29 -8.39 -9.47 3.87
CA THR A 29 -7.35 -8.47 3.67
C THR A 29 -5.98 -9.15 3.52
N LEU A 30 -5.22 -8.75 2.51
CA LEU A 30 -3.79 -9.03 2.42
C LEU A 30 -3.00 -7.87 3.03
N TYR A 31 -2.05 -8.19 3.90
CA TYR A 31 -1.07 -7.26 4.44
C TYR A 31 0.30 -7.58 3.85
N PHE A 32 0.90 -6.62 3.16
CA PHE A 32 2.20 -6.79 2.52
C PHE A 32 3.33 -6.39 3.46
N PRO A 33 4.52 -7.02 3.36
CA PRO A 33 5.69 -6.63 4.17
C PRO A 33 6.11 -5.18 4.00
N SER A 34 5.80 -4.56 2.85
CA SER A 34 6.02 -3.14 2.59
C SER A 34 5.17 -2.21 3.47
N GLY A 35 4.13 -2.73 4.12
CA GLY A 35 3.15 -1.95 4.89
C GLY A 35 1.86 -1.64 4.12
N SER A 36 1.83 -1.89 2.81
CA SER A 36 0.60 -1.78 2.02
C SER A 36 -0.42 -2.84 2.42
N GLN A 37 -1.69 -2.61 2.10
CA GLN A 37 -2.76 -3.59 2.27
C GLN A 37 -3.69 -3.66 1.05
N TYR A 38 -4.33 -4.81 0.89
CA TYR A 38 -5.34 -5.04 -0.14
C TYR A 38 -6.58 -5.69 0.46
N ASP A 39 -7.64 -4.91 0.61
CA ASP A 39 -8.95 -5.36 1.10
C ASP A 39 -9.78 -5.84 -0.08
N ALA A 40 -10.28 -7.08 -0.05
CA ALA A 40 -10.99 -7.64 -1.18
C ALA A 40 -12.08 -8.66 -0.80
N ILE A 41 -12.98 -8.89 -1.76
CA ILE A 41 -13.91 -10.02 -1.79
C ILE A 41 -13.23 -11.14 -2.58
N TRP A 42 -13.14 -12.32 -1.98
CA TRP A 42 -12.43 -13.48 -2.49
C TRP A 42 -13.39 -14.60 -2.89
N GLU A 43 -13.13 -15.24 -4.03
CA GLU A 43 -13.84 -16.42 -4.49
C GLU A 43 -12.84 -17.45 -5.03
N ASN A 44 -12.77 -18.63 -4.40
CA ASN A 44 -11.86 -19.72 -4.76
C ASN A 44 -10.40 -19.25 -4.92
N GLY A 45 -9.93 -18.37 -4.03
CA GLY A 45 -8.57 -17.83 -4.04
C GLY A 45 -8.36 -16.62 -4.96
N LEU A 46 -9.37 -16.19 -5.73
CA LEU A 46 -9.29 -15.03 -6.62
C LEU A 46 -9.96 -13.81 -6.00
N ALA A 47 -9.31 -12.64 -6.13
CA ALA A 47 -9.93 -11.37 -5.75
C ALA A 47 -10.90 -10.91 -6.85
N ILE A 48 -12.18 -10.81 -6.50
CA ILE A 48 -13.26 -10.37 -7.43
C ILE A 48 -13.35 -8.85 -7.46
N LYS A 49 -13.15 -8.21 -6.31
CA LYS A 49 -13.14 -6.76 -6.15
C LYS A 49 -12.31 -6.43 -4.92
N GLY A 50 -11.50 -5.39 -5.01
CA GLY A 50 -10.77 -4.90 -3.85
C GLY A 50 -10.24 -3.49 -4.00
N THR A 51 -9.73 -2.98 -2.89
CA THR A 51 -9.13 -1.65 -2.76
C THR A 51 -7.72 -1.82 -2.21
N TYR A 52 -6.76 -1.18 -2.89
CA TYR A 52 -5.37 -1.17 -2.46
C TYR A 52 -5.09 0.12 -1.69
N THR A 53 -4.39 -0.03 -0.56
CA THR A 53 -3.90 1.10 0.24
C THR A 53 -2.39 0.98 0.32
N PHE A 54 -1.69 2.03 -0.13
CA PHE A 54 -0.24 2.13 -0.07
C PHE A 54 0.24 2.22 1.38
N ALA A 55 1.52 1.94 1.62
CA ALA A 55 2.11 1.95 2.96
C ALA A 55 2.03 3.32 3.68
N ASP A 56 1.91 4.39 2.90
CA ASP A 56 1.72 5.77 3.38
C ASP A 56 0.25 6.13 3.66
N GLY A 57 -0.68 5.20 3.49
CA GLY A 57 -2.11 5.38 3.68
C GLY A 57 -2.86 5.92 2.46
N LEU A 58 -2.18 6.21 1.35
CA LEU A 58 -2.86 6.61 0.12
C LEU A 58 -3.75 5.47 -0.38
N HIS A 59 -5.02 5.74 -0.62
CA HIS A 59 -5.96 4.77 -1.18
C HIS A 59 -5.99 4.86 -2.69
N TYR A 60 -5.70 3.76 -3.39
CA TYR A 60 -5.82 3.69 -4.84
C TYR A 60 -7.27 3.92 -5.30
N ASP A 61 -7.46 4.78 -6.30
CA ASP A 61 -8.74 5.03 -6.96
C ASP A 61 -8.61 4.75 -8.46
N GLU A 62 -9.50 3.90 -9.00
CA GLU A 62 -9.48 3.51 -10.42
C GLU A 62 -9.98 4.60 -11.38
N LYS A 63 -10.82 5.54 -10.91
CA LYS A 63 -11.56 6.49 -11.77
C LYS A 63 -11.09 7.92 -11.56
N ASN A 64 -10.88 8.33 -10.32
CA ASN A 64 -10.53 9.71 -9.96
C ASN A 64 -9.17 9.74 -9.25
N TRP A 65 -8.15 9.18 -9.90
CA TRP A 65 -6.79 9.14 -9.36
C TRP A 65 -6.15 10.53 -9.42
N HIS A 66 -6.09 11.20 -8.27
CA HIS A 66 -5.52 12.54 -8.14
C HIS A 66 -4.05 12.55 -7.69
N TYR A 67 -3.48 11.39 -7.38
CA TYR A 67 -2.09 11.31 -6.97
C TYR A 67 -1.17 11.14 -8.17
N CYS A 68 -0.15 12.00 -8.29
CA CYS A 68 0.77 12.04 -9.44
C CYS A 68 0.05 12.13 -10.79
N ASP A 69 -1.01 12.94 -10.86
CA ASP A 69 -1.58 13.30 -12.16
C ASP A 69 -0.67 14.29 -12.91
N GLY A 70 -0.99 14.62 -14.16
CA GLY A 70 -0.18 15.52 -14.98
C GLY A 70 -0.13 16.97 -14.47
N TYR A 71 -0.94 17.33 -13.48
CA TYR A 71 -1.11 18.69 -12.94
C TYR A 71 -0.55 18.83 -11.53
N ASP A 72 -0.65 17.80 -10.69
CA ASP A 72 -0.21 17.78 -9.30
C ASP A 72 0.89 16.74 -9.09
N ARG A 73 2.12 17.26 -8.98
CA ARG A 73 3.34 16.48 -8.72
C ARG A 73 3.69 16.36 -7.24
N ARG A 74 2.82 16.81 -6.33
CA ARG A 74 3.09 16.78 -4.89
C ARG A 74 3.12 15.34 -4.38
N PHE A 75 4.01 15.09 -3.44
CA PHE A 75 3.99 13.87 -2.66
C PHE A 75 2.71 13.81 -1.79
N TYR A 76 2.23 12.61 -1.46
CA TYR A 76 0.98 12.45 -0.72
C TYR A 76 1.04 13.15 0.64
N THR A 77 2.20 13.13 1.32
CA THR A 77 2.38 13.88 2.56
C THR A 77 2.33 15.39 2.37
N GLU A 78 2.71 15.94 1.22
CA GLU A 78 2.58 17.38 0.93
C GLU A 78 1.14 17.76 0.61
N ILE A 79 0.35 16.83 0.08
CA ILE A 79 -1.10 17.00 -0.07
C ILE A 79 -1.77 17.08 1.31
N LEU A 80 -1.37 16.19 2.23
CA LEU A 80 -1.94 16.13 3.58
C LEU A 80 -1.47 17.27 4.51
N ASN A 81 -0.17 17.57 4.51
CA ASN A 81 0.45 18.47 5.49
C ASN A 81 0.80 19.85 4.92
N GLY A 82 0.61 20.05 3.61
CA GLY A 82 1.01 21.26 2.92
C GLY A 82 2.48 21.29 2.51
N LEU A 83 2.84 22.31 1.73
CA LEU A 83 4.22 22.51 1.27
C LEU A 83 5.10 23.06 2.38
N LYS A 84 6.34 22.56 2.42
CA LYS A 84 7.37 23.07 3.33
C LYS A 84 7.84 24.48 2.94
N PRO A 85 8.40 25.26 3.89
CA PRO A 85 9.00 26.56 3.58
C PRO A 85 10.10 26.46 2.52
N ALA A 86 10.34 27.58 1.83
CA ALA A 86 11.37 27.69 0.82
C ALA A 86 12.75 27.23 1.35
N GLY A 87 13.46 26.43 0.56
CA GLY A 87 14.79 25.90 0.89
C GLY A 87 14.81 24.47 1.46
N MET A 88 13.65 23.92 1.87
CA MET A 88 13.53 22.50 2.26
C MET A 88 12.71 21.74 1.23
N ALA A 89 13.37 21.23 0.18
CA ALA A 89 12.71 20.36 -0.79
C ALA A 89 12.46 18.98 -0.19
N GLN A 90 11.23 18.48 -0.30
CA GLN A 90 10.94 17.09 -0.05
C GLN A 90 11.39 16.25 -1.25
N LEU A 91 12.19 15.22 -1.00
CA LEU A 91 12.77 14.37 -2.06
C LEU A 91 12.04 13.04 -2.22
N THR A 92 11.35 12.60 -1.17
CA THR A 92 10.63 11.33 -1.08
C THR A 92 9.30 11.55 -0.38
N ASN A 93 8.31 10.69 -0.58
CA ASN A 93 7.05 10.77 0.18
C ASN A 93 7.24 10.52 1.71
N MET A 94 8.37 9.96 2.14
CA MET A 94 8.71 9.83 3.56
C MET A 94 9.27 11.13 4.15
N ASP A 95 8.76 11.51 5.32
CA ASP A 95 9.25 12.65 6.11
C ASP A 95 9.37 12.29 7.61
N PRO A 96 10.57 12.32 8.21
CA PRO A 96 11.86 12.63 7.58
C PRO A 96 12.28 11.54 6.57
N PRO A 97 13.08 11.90 5.55
CA PRO A 97 13.58 10.91 4.59
C PRO A 97 14.47 9.88 5.28
N ARG A 98 14.58 8.70 4.68
CA ARG A 98 15.50 7.65 5.15
C ARG A 98 16.93 8.19 5.16
N LYS A 99 17.72 7.79 6.17
CA LYS A 99 19.15 8.10 6.21
C LYS A 99 19.87 7.23 5.19
N ILE A 100 20.35 7.85 4.13
CA ILE A 100 21.12 7.16 3.09
C ILE A 100 22.59 7.10 3.52
N PRO A 101 23.20 5.91 3.62
CA PRO A 101 24.62 5.78 3.91
C PRO A 101 25.50 6.47 2.85
N LYS A 102 26.68 6.93 3.25
CA LYS A 102 27.61 7.61 2.34
C LYS A 102 28.00 6.69 1.16
N GLY A 103 27.84 7.18 -0.07
CA GLY A 103 28.15 6.44 -1.30
C GLY A 103 26.98 5.64 -1.87
N TYR A 104 25.80 5.71 -1.23
CA TYR A 104 24.58 5.07 -1.67
C TYR A 104 23.59 6.13 -2.19
N TYR A 105 22.63 5.67 -2.98
CA TYR A 105 21.46 6.44 -3.42
C TYR A 105 20.21 5.64 -3.07
N ASP A 106 19.13 6.34 -2.75
CA ASP A 106 17.83 5.74 -2.50
C ASP A 106 17.10 5.59 -3.85
N CYS A 107 16.79 4.37 -4.24
CA CYS A 107 16.00 4.09 -5.45
C CYS A 107 14.49 4.25 -5.20
N GLY A 108 14.08 4.50 -3.95
CA GLY A 108 12.70 4.40 -3.52
C GLY A 108 12.23 2.94 -3.43
N ASP A 109 11.17 2.71 -2.67
CA ASP A 109 10.28 1.59 -2.90
C ASP A 109 9.17 2.15 -3.80
N GLY A 110 9.03 1.61 -5.02
CA GLY A 110 8.06 2.08 -6.02
C GLY A 110 6.61 1.94 -5.56
#